data_AF-A0A2A2LDI4-F1
#
_entry.id   AF-A0A2A2LDI4-F1
#
_cell.length_a   1.000
_cell.length_b   1.000
_cell.length_c   1.000
_cell.angle_alpha   90.00
_cell.angle_beta   90.00
_cell.angle_gamma   90.00
#
_symmetry.space_group_name_H-M   'P 1'
#
loop_
_entity.id
_entity.type
_entity.pdbx_description
1 polymer ?
#
loop_
_entity_poly.entity_id
_entity_poly.type
_entity_poly.pdbx_seq_one_letter_code
_entity_poly.pdbx_strand_id
1 'polypeptide(L)'
;MGNSYANNQANIIYEGFLSLVKEFWVFAMIGCEPLIDDKNQMKECHPLINYRDVYNKIQPEVLFIVYRSFRGKEKLDTKIPIENDTIYQQHVERLEWYKKQKNLKKANF
;
A
#
# COMPACT_ATOMS: atom_id res chain seq x y z
N MET A 1 -2.11 -5.97 0.71
CA MET A 1 -1.59 -5.26 1.89
C MET A 1 -2.32 -3.94 2.10
N GLY A 2 -2.39 -3.44 3.33
CA GLY A 2 -3.14 -2.22 3.62
C GLY A 2 -3.31 -1.87 5.10
N ASN A 3 -4.37 -1.10 5.39
CA ASN A 3 -4.84 -0.85 6.75
C ASN A 3 -6.07 -1.69 7.11
N SER A 4 -6.82 -1.33 8.15
CA SER A 4 -8.07 -2.01 8.54
C SER A 4 -9.07 -2.16 7.38
N TYR A 5 -9.04 -1.24 6.40
CA TYR A 5 -9.86 -1.38 5.20
C TYR A 5 -9.45 -2.60 4.36
N ALA A 6 -8.16 -2.91 4.22
CA ALA A 6 -7.71 -4.13 3.55
C ALA A 6 -8.20 -5.39 4.27
N ASN A 7 -8.18 -5.43 5.60
CA ASN A 7 -8.68 -6.59 6.34
C ASN A 7 -10.16 -6.85 6.03
N ASN A 8 -10.96 -5.80 5.95
CA ASN A 8 -12.39 -5.93 5.65
C ASN A 8 -12.66 -6.34 4.19
N GLN A 9 -11.79 -5.95 3.25
CA GLN A 9 -11.94 -6.25 1.82
C GLN A 9 -11.20 -7.51 1.37
N ALA A 10 -10.33 -8.07 2.20
CA ALA A 10 -9.44 -9.17 1.80
C ALA A 10 -10.20 -10.41 1.32
N ASN A 11 -11.31 -10.77 1.99
CA ASN A 11 -12.09 -11.93 1.60
C ASN A 11 -12.72 -11.78 0.21
N ILE A 12 -13.23 -10.58 -0.11
CA ILE A 12 -13.82 -10.28 -1.42
C ILE A 12 -12.76 -10.42 -2.53
N ILE A 13 -11.55 -9.92 -2.28
CA ILE A 13 -10.44 -10.07 -3.22
C ILE A 13 -10.03 -11.54 -3.35
N TYR A 14 -9.93 -12.27 -2.24
CA TYR A 14 -9.58 -13.69 -2.27
C TYR A 14 -10.58 -14.51 -3.08
N GLU A 15 -11.88 -14.37 -2.80
CA GLU A 15 -12.95 -15.08 -3.49
C GLU A 15 -12.96 -14.78 -4.99
N GLY A 16 -12.75 -13.53 -5.39
CA GLY A 16 -12.70 -13.13 -6.80
C GLY A 16 -11.53 -13.71 -7.59
N PHE A 17 -10.47 -14.16 -6.91
CA PHE A 17 -9.26 -14.70 -7.52
C PHE A 17 -8.97 -16.15 -7.12
N LEU A 18 -9.89 -16.81 -6.40
CA LEU A 18 -9.66 -18.12 -5.78
C LEU A 18 -9.21 -19.20 -6.77
N SER A 19 -9.76 -19.18 -7.99
CA SER A 19 -9.41 -20.14 -9.05
C SER A 19 -8.06 -19.87 -9.72
N LEU A 20 -7.46 -18.72 -9.47
CA LEU A 20 -6.24 -18.23 -10.13
C LEU A 20 -5.02 -18.22 -9.20
N VAL A 21 -5.20 -18.42 -7.89
CA VAL A 21 -4.14 -18.29 -6.90
C VAL A 21 -3.87 -19.60 -6.17
N LYS A 22 -2.59 -19.97 -6.05
CA LYS A 22 -2.15 -21.09 -5.21
C LYS A 22 -2.00 -20.67 -3.74
N GLU A 23 -1.59 -19.43 -3.52
CA GLU A 23 -1.39 -18.84 -2.19
C GLU A 23 -1.91 -17.41 -2.18
N PHE A 24 -2.47 -16.98 -1.05
CA PHE A 24 -2.97 -15.63 -0.85
C PHE A 24 -2.56 -15.12 0.52
N TRP A 25 -1.82 -14.01 0.53
CA TRP A 25 -1.27 -13.43 1.75
C TRP A 25 -1.91 -12.07 2.03
N VAL A 26 -2.44 -11.93 3.25
CA VAL A 26 -3.00 -10.66 3.73
C VAL A 26 -2.07 -10.10 4.81
N PHE A 27 -1.54 -8.92 4.54
CA PHE A 27 -0.81 -8.15 5.54
C PHE A 27 -1.45 -6.78 5.68
N ALA A 28 -2.13 -6.54 6.80
CA ALA A 28 -2.79 -5.28 7.05
C ALA A 28 -2.81 -4.93 8.54
N MET A 29 -2.56 -3.66 8.83
CA MET A 29 -2.39 -3.14 10.18
C MET A 29 -3.25 -1.89 10.38
N ILE A 30 -3.98 -1.84 11.49
CA ILE A 30 -4.98 -0.80 11.73
C ILE A 30 -4.28 0.58 11.75
N GLY A 31 -4.78 1.51 10.93
CA GLY A 31 -4.25 2.88 10.85
C GLY A 31 -2.95 3.05 10.06
N CYS A 32 -2.27 1.99 9.63
CA CYS A 32 -0.97 2.07 8.96
C CYS A 32 -1.11 2.07 7.43
N GLU A 33 -0.55 3.07 6.76
CA GLU A 33 -0.77 3.33 5.34
C GLU A 33 0.44 2.90 4.51
N PRO A 34 0.33 1.89 3.62
CA PRO A 34 1.47 1.33 2.90
C PRO A 34 2.22 2.32 2.01
N LEU A 35 1.57 3.42 1.62
CA LEU A 35 2.13 4.43 0.73
C LEU A 35 2.52 5.75 1.44
N ILE A 36 2.55 5.78 2.77
CA ILE A 36 2.95 6.95 3.57
C ILE A 36 4.22 6.65 4.36
N ASP A 37 5.22 7.53 4.26
CA ASP A 37 6.48 7.47 5.03
C ASP A 37 6.22 7.26 6.52
N ASP A 38 7.06 6.47 7.16
CA ASP A 38 6.89 6.08 8.56
C ASP A 38 6.96 7.29 9.50
N LYS A 39 7.63 8.38 9.09
CA LYS A 39 7.62 9.68 9.80
C LYS A 39 6.25 10.37 9.81
N ASN A 40 5.43 10.11 8.80
CA ASN A 40 4.10 10.70 8.61
C ASN A 40 2.97 9.73 8.96
N GLN A 41 3.30 8.48 9.32
CA GLN A 41 2.34 7.52 9.85
C GLN A 41 2.04 7.75 11.33
N MET A 42 1.08 6.98 11.86
CA MET A 42 0.91 6.84 13.30
C MET A 42 2.21 6.29 13.92
N LYS A 43 2.61 6.80 15.10
CA LYS A 43 3.88 6.43 15.75
C LYS A 43 3.95 4.92 16.02
N GLU A 44 2.79 4.31 16.22
CA GLU A 44 2.57 2.89 16.45
C GLU A 44 2.92 2.03 15.22
N CYS A 45 2.95 2.61 14.02
CA CYS A 45 3.28 1.88 12.79
C CYS A 45 4.80 1.69 12.60
N HIS A 46 5.60 2.70 12.94
CA HIS A 46 7.04 2.77 12.65
C HIS A 46 7.89 1.63 13.27
N PRO A 47 7.65 1.14 14.51
CA PRO A 47 8.44 0.02 15.03
C PRO A 47 7.92 -1.35 14.60
N LEU A 48 6.70 -1.43 14.06
CA LEU A 48 6.00 -2.69 13.83
C LEU A 48 6.03 -3.14 12.37
N ILE A 49 6.22 -2.21 11.42
CA ILE A 49 5.87 -2.48 10.02
C ILE A 49 6.84 -1.82 9.05
N ASN A 50 7.37 -2.64 8.14
CA ASN A 50 7.91 -2.19 6.87
C ASN A 50 7.23 -2.97 5.72
N TYR A 51 6.33 -2.30 4.99
CA TYR A 51 5.57 -2.93 3.90
C TYR A 51 6.46 -3.39 2.73
N ARG A 52 7.63 -2.77 2.53
CA ARG A 52 8.60 -3.21 1.53
C ARG A 52 9.29 -4.49 1.96
N ASP A 53 9.56 -4.68 3.25
CA ASP A 53 10.13 -5.93 3.76
C ASP A 53 9.14 -7.09 3.65
N VAL A 54 7.85 -6.83 3.91
CA VAL A 54 6.78 -7.80 3.65
C VAL A 54 6.76 -8.20 2.18
N TYR A 55 6.82 -7.24 1.26
CA TYR A 55 6.93 -7.54 -0.17
C TYR A 55 8.20 -8.35 -0.47
N ASN A 56 9.35 -7.93 0.06
CA ASN A 56 10.64 -8.56 -0.22
C ASN A 56 10.69 -10.01 0.26
N LYS A 57 9.99 -10.32 1.36
CA LYS A 57 9.88 -11.68 1.91
C LYS A 57 8.92 -12.56 1.12
N ILE A 58 7.78 -12.04 0.70
CA ILE A 58 6.73 -12.82 0.03
C ILE A 58 6.99 -12.94 -1.49
N GLN A 59 7.58 -11.91 -2.11
CA GLN A 59 7.80 -11.80 -3.56
C GLN A 59 6.54 -12.17 -4.41
N PRO A 60 5.39 -11.51 -4.16
CA PRO A 60 4.16 -11.88 -4.86
C PRO A 60 4.19 -11.49 -6.34
N GLU A 61 3.58 -12.32 -7.19
CA GLU A 61 3.36 -12.00 -8.62
C GLU A 61 2.28 -10.93 -8.82
N VAL A 62 1.31 -10.85 -7.91
CA VAL A 62 0.22 -9.88 -7.94
C VAL A 62 0.12 -9.21 -6.58
N LEU A 63 0.14 -7.88 -6.55
CA LEU A 63 0.06 -7.09 -5.33
C LEU A 63 -1.19 -6.21 -5.33
N PHE A 64 -2.09 -6.47 -4.39
CA PHE A 64 -3.18 -5.55 -4.06
C PHE A 64 -2.74 -4.62 -2.93
N ILE A 65 -2.69 -3.31 -3.19
CA ILE A 65 -2.52 -2.28 -2.16
C ILE A 65 -3.88 -1.62 -1.93
N VAL A 66 -4.52 -1.93 -0.80
CA VAL A 66 -5.91 -1.55 -0.52
C VAL A 66 -5.97 -0.92 0.85
N TYR A 67 -6.26 0.37 0.92
CA TYR A 67 -6.40 1.05 2.18
C TYR A 67 -7.25 2.29 1.99
N ARG A 68 -7.97 2.69 3.04
CA ARG A 68 -8.63 3.99 3.07
C ARG A 68 -7.65 4.98 3.64
N SER A 69 -7.34 6.04 2.91
CA SER A 69 -6.38 7.01 3.42
C SER A 69 -6.94 7.80 4.61
N PHE A 70 -6.13 7.96 5.64
CA PHE A 70 -6.43 8.77 6.84
C PHE A 70 -5.55 10.02 6.86
N ARG A 71 -4.23 9.86 6.77
CA ARG A 71 -3.27 10.99 6.69
C ARG A 71 -3.22 11.61 5.30
N GLY A 72 -3.45 10.86 4.24
CA GLY A 72 -3.64 11.42 2.89
C GLY A 72 -4.97 12.14 2.68
N LYS A 73 -5.69 12.46 3.76
CA LYS A 73 -6.80 13.40 3.79
C LYS A 73 -6.48 14.68 4.55
N GLU A 74 -5.21 14.92 4.88
CA GLU A 74 -4.78 16.23 5.34
C GLU A 74 -5.15 17.30 4.30
N LYS A 75 -5.39 18.53 4.77
CA LYS A 75 -5.84 19.60 3.90
C LYS A 75 -4.78 19.83 2.83
N LEU A 76 -5.18 19.72 1.56
CA LEU A 76 -4.34 20.11 0.45
C LEU A 76 -3.97 21.59 0.59
N ASP A 77 -2.67 21.88 0.63
CA ASP A 77 -2.20 23.25 0.55
C ASP A 77 -2.33 23.74 -0.89
N THR A 78 -3.38 24.51 -1.16
CA THR A 78 -3.67 25.04 -2.50
C THR A 78 -2.69 26.13 -2.95
N LYS A 79 -1.73 26.52 -2.10
CA LYS A 79 -0.69 27.50 -2.45
C LYS A 79 0.51 26.86 -3.15
N ILE A 80 0.65 25.54 -3.07
CA ILE A 80 1.71 24.79 -3.75
C ILE A 80 1.12 23.92 -4.87
N PRO A 81 1.87 23.69 -5.96
CA PRO A 81 1.52 22.66 -6.94
C PRO A 81 1.41 21.28 -6.27
N ILE A 82 0.51 20.43 -6.76
CA ILE A 82 0.29 19.08 -6.21
C ILE A 82 1.55 18.21 -6.30
N GLU A 83 2.39 18.46 -7.29
CA GLU A 83 3.68 17.81 -7.47
C GLU A 83 4.65 18.13 -6.34
N ASN A 84 4.42 19.20 -5.56
CA ASN A 84 5.23 19.52 -4.39
C ASN A 84 4.57 19.08 -3.08
N ASP A 85 3.36 18.50 -3.13
CA ASP A 85 2.69 17.98 -1.95
C ASP A 85 3.44 16.75 -1.41
N THR A 86 3.75 16.80 -0.12
CA THR A 86 4.60 15.79 0.53
C THR A 86 3.92 14.42 0.58
N ILE A 87 2.59 14.37 0.75
CA ILE A 87 1.85 13.12 0.79
C ILE A 87 1.73 12.52 -0.61
N TYR A 88 1.44 13.36 -1.62
CA TYR A 88 1.42 12.96 -3.02
C TYR A 88 2.75 12.35 -3.45
N GLN A 89 3.87 13.02 -3.15
CA GLN A 89 5.20 12.53 -3.51
C GLN A 89 5.50 11.17 -2.86
N GLN A 90 5.15 10.97 -1.59
CA GLN A 90 5.31 9.66 -0.92
C GLN A 90 4.53 8.55 -1.62
N HIS A 91 3.30 8.82 -2.06
CA HIS A 91 2.50 7.85 -2.79
C HIS A 91 3.16 7.48 -4.12
N VAL A 92 3.58 8.49 -4.88
CA VAL A 92 4.26 8.30 -6.17
C VAL A 92 5.54 7.49 -5.96
N GLU A 93 6.44 7.93 -5.08
CA GLU A 93 7.71 7.27 -4.81
C GLU A 93 7.55 5.80 -4.39
N ARG A 94 6.61 5.53 -3.47
CA ARG A 94 6.38 4.16 -2.98
C ARG A 94 5.73 3.28 -4.05
N LEU A 95 4.77 3.81 -4.81
CA LEU A 95 4.15 3.08 -5.90
C LEU A 95 5.16 2.78 -7.03
N GLU A 96 6.01 3.75 -7.39
CA GLU A 96 7.07 3.57 -8.38
C GLU A 96 8.10 2.54 -7.94
N TRP A 97 8.40 2.45 -6.63
CA TRP A 97 9.21 1.36 -6.10
C TRP A 97 8.59 -0.01 -6.40
N TYR A 98 7.29 -0.20 -6.15
CA TYR A 98 6.60 -1.48 -6.45
C TYR A 98 6.54 -1.80 -7.95
N LYS A 99 6.30 -0.79 -8.80
CA LYS A 99 6.26 -0.96 -10.26
C LYS A 99 7.60 -1.42 -10.87
N LYS A 100 8.71 -1.11 -10.20
CA LYS A 100 10.06 -1.53 -10.61
C LYS A 100 10.40 -2.97 -10.24
N GLN A 101 9.57 -3.64 -9.43
CA GLN A 101 9.86 -5.00 -8.99
C GLN A 101 9.65 -6.01 -10.12
N LYS A 102 10.66 -6.85 -10.36
CA LYS A 102 10.70 -7.78 -11.50
C LYS A 102 9.58 -8.83 -11.48
N ASN A 103 9.21 -9.29 -10.29
CA ASN A 103 8.24 -10.37 -10.11
C ASN A 103 6.80 -9.87 -10.21
N LEU A 104 6.57 -8.56 -10.09
CA LEU A 104 5.24 -8.00 -10.13
C LEU A 104 4.71 -8.00 -11.57
N LYS A 105 3.58 -8.69 -11.79
CA LYS A 105 2.86 -8.62 -13.06
C LYS A 105 2.38 -7.18 -13.27
N LYS A 106 2.78 -6.61 -14.40
CA LYS A 106 2.36 -5.28 -14.82
C LYS A 106 1.01 -5.43 -15.50
N ALA A 107 0.00 -4.73 -14.99
CA ALA A 107 -1.27 -4.65 -15.68
C ALA A 107 -1.08 -3.77 -16.93
N ASN A 108 -1.27 -4.36 -18.11
CA ASN A 108 -1.43 -3.62 -19.34
C ASN A 108 -2.93 -3.29 -19.44
N PHE A 109 -3.29 -2.05 -19.14
CA PHE A 109 -4.63 -1.51 -19.38
C PHE A 109 -4.61 -0.70 -20.67
#